data_AF-A0A139N9R0-F1
#
_entry.id   AF-A0A139N9R0-F1
#
_cell.length_a   1.000
_cell.length_b   1.000
_cell.length_c   1.000
_cell.angle_alpha   90.00
_cell.angle_beta   90.00
_cell.angle_gamma   90.00
#
_symmetry.space_group_name_H-M   'P 1'
#
loop_
_entity.id
_entity.type
_entity.pdbx_description
1 polymer ?
#
loop_
_entity_poly.entity_id
_entity_poly.type
_entity_poly.pdbx_seq_one_letter_code
_entity_poly.pdbx_strand_id
1 'polypeptide(L)' 'MLYFLNDVEKAYESKVSAQQLLGSYAVFKEVVPSKAEEKRIGREFEAVSGYSLYRAVQAAKNTEKGMIFLGK' A
#
# COMPACT_ATOMS: atom_id res chain seq x y z
N MET A 1 -8.92 3.89 4.59
CA MET A 1 -9.04 3.75 3.12
C MET A 1 -8.13 4.73 2.39
N LEU A 2 -8.46 6.04 2.34
CA LEU A 2 -7.67 7.06 1.64
C LEU A 2 -6.20 7.14 2.09
N TYR A 3 -5.93 7.06 3.41
CA TYR A 3 -4.56 7.10 3.93
C TYR A 3 -3.66 5.97 3.40
N PHE A 4 -4.20 4.76 3.24
CA PHE A 4 -3.43 3.62 2.73
C PHE A 4 -3.08 3.78 1.24
N LEU A 5 -4.04 4.22 0.43
CA LEU A 5 -3.80 4.45 -1.00
C LEU A 5 -2.77 5.57 -1.22
N ASN A 6 -2.88 6.66 -0.45
CA ASN A 6 -1.90 7.76 -0.49
C ASN A 6 -0.50 7.31 -0.06
N ASP A 7 -0.40 6.44 0.97
CA ASP A 7 0.89 5.88 1.40
C ASP A 7 1.49 4.97 0.32
N VAL A 8 0.65 4.26 -0.44
CA VAL A 8 1.11 3.48 -1.59
C VAL A 8 1.63 4.42 -2.69
N GLU A 9 0.90 5.47 -3.06
CA GLU A 9 1.38 6.48 -4.03
C GLU A 9 2.73 7.05 -3.60
N LYS A 10 2.86 7.45 -2.32
CA LYS A 10 4.13 7.94 -1.76
C LYS A 10 5.26 6.90 -1.85
N ALA A 11 4.96 5.61 -1.67
CA ALA A 11 5.95 4.55 -1.82
C ALA A 11 6.51 4.46 -3.25
N TYR A 12 5.75 4.86 -4.27
CA TYR A 12 6.20 4.87 -5.67
C TYR A 12 6.77 6.22 -6.12
N GLU A 13 6.29 7.34 -5.57
CA GLU A 13 6.68 8.68 -6.00
C GLU A 13 7.83 9.28 -5.18
N SER A 14 8.00 8.85 -3.92
CA SER A 14 8.98 9.44 -3.01
C SER A 14 9.51 8.44 -1.98
N LYS A 15 9.23 8.60 -0.69
CA LYS A 15 9.59 7.65 0.35
C LYS A 15 8.46 7.62 1.37
N VAL A 16 8.14 6.43 1.88
CA VAL A 16 7.25 6.28 3.04
C VAL A 16 7.89 5.32 4.03
N SER A 17 7.65 5.53 5.33
CA SER A 17 8.14 4.57 6.31
C SER A 17 7.35 3.25 6.20
N ALA A 18 8.04 2.13 6.36
CA ALA A 18 7.41 0.81 6.38
C ALA A 18 6.32 0.73 7.44
N GLN A 19 6.56 1.30 8.63
CA GLN A 19 5.60 1.33 9.73
C GLN A 19 4.36 2.16 9.41
N GLN A 20 4.52 3.32 8.76
CA GLN A 20 3.38 4.13 8.35
C GLN A 20 2.51 3.37 7.35
N LEU A 21 3.10 2.79 6.31
CA LEU A 21 2.35 2.03 5.30
C LEU A 21 1.67 0.80 5.91
N LEU A 22 2.34 0.06 6.80
CA LEU A 22 1.75 -1.09 7.47
C LEU A 22 0.64 -0.68 8.46
N GLY A 23 0.79 0.46 9.13
CA GLY A 23 -0.23 1.02 10.02
C GLY A 23 -1.50 1.41 9.25
N SER A 24 -1.36 2.15 8.16
CA SER A 24 -2.51 2.51 7.31
C SER A 24 -3.12 1.30 6.61
N TYR A 25 -2.31 0.29 6.25
CA TYR A 25 -2.77 -1.00 5.73
C TYR A 25 -3.59 -1.78 6.78
N ALA A 26 -3.21 -1.78 8.06
CA ALA A 26 -3.98 -2.43 9.12
C ALA A 26 -5.38 -1.83 9.25
N VAL A 27 -5.49 -0.49 9.28
CA VAL A 27 -6.78 0.22 9.31
C VAL A 27 -7.59 -0.04 8.03
N PHE A 28 -6.93 -0.12 6.87
CA PHE A 28 -7.58 -0.53 5.63
C PHE A 28 -8.18 -1.94 5.75
N LYS A 29 -7.48 -2.89 6.37
CA LYS A 29 -7.94 -4.28 6.57
C LYS A 29 -9.08 -4.41 7.57
N GLU A 30 -9.22 -3.51 8.54
CA GLU A 30 -10.39 -3.46 9.42
C GLU A 30 -11.67 -3.12 8.64
N VAL A 31 -11.56 -2.17 7.70
CA VAL A 31 -12.69 -1.76 6.84
C VAL A 31 -12.92 -2.76 5.70
N VAL A 32 -11.84 -3.33 5.15
CA VAL A 32 -11.85 -4.27 4.03
C VAL A 32 -11.26 -5.62 4.48
N PRO A 33 -11.99 -6.41 5.29
CA PRO A 33 -11.47 -7.68 5.81
C PRO A 33 -11.32 -8.72 4.70
N SER A 34 -12.23 -8.72 3.72
CA SER A 34 -12.23 -9.67 2.60
C SER A 34 -11.03 -9.51 1.68
N LYS A 35 -10.29 -10.60 1.47
CA LYS A 35 -9.18 -10.66 0.52
C LYS A 35 -9.63 -10.52 -0.94
N ALA A 36 -10.84 -10.96 -1.27
CA ALA A 36 -11.38 -10.80 -2.62
C ALA A 36 -11.66 -9.33 -2.93
N GLU A 37 -12.20 -8.61 -1.95
CA GLU A 37 -12.49 -7.18 -2.06
C GLU A 37 -11.22 -6.35 -2.12
N GLU A 38 -10.24 -6.63 -1.27
CA GLU A 38 -8.90 -6.03 -1.35
C GLU A 38 -8.27 -6.21 -2.73
N LYS A 39 -8.37 -7.42 -3.31
CA LYS A 39 -7.86 -7.68 -4.67
C LYS A 39 -8.61 -6.88 -5.72
N ARG A 40 -9.92 -6.66 -5.57
CA ARG A 40 -10.74 -5.87 -6.50
C ARG A 40 -10.30 -4.41 -6.46
N ILE A 41 -10.25 -3.82 -5.26
CA ILE A 41 -9.75 -2.47 -5.01
C ILE A 41 -8.33 -2.31 -5.55
N GLY A 42 -7.45 -3.27 -5.30
CA GLY A 42 -6.07 -3.23 -5.78
C GLY A 42 -5.97 -3.18 -7.30
N ARG A 43 -6.79 -3.97 -8.02
CA ARG A 43 -6.83 -3.92 -9.49
C ARG A 43 -7.38 -2.60 -10.01
N GLU A 44 -8.44 -2.08 -9.40
CA GLU A 44 -9.05 -0.80 -9.80
C GLU A 44 -8.09 0.36 -9.57
N PHE A 45 -7.43 0.39 -8.42
CA PHE A 45 -6.40 1.39 -8.12
C PHE A 45 -5.22 1.29 -9.08
N GLU A 46 -4.66 0.09 -9.28
CA GLU A 46 -3.52 -0.13 -10.17
C GLU A 46 -3.84 0.21 -11.63
N ALA A 47 -5.07 -0.02 -12.09
CA ALA A 47 -5.50 0.36 -13.44
C ALA A 47 -5.50 1.89 -13.68
N VAL A 48 -5.73 2.69 -12.64
CA VAL A 48 -5.78 4.16 -12.73
C VAL A 48 -4.43 4.79 -12.44
N SER A 49 -3.73 4.35 -11.40
CA SER A 49 -2.46 4.94 -10.94
C SER A 49 -1.22 4.28 -11.57
N GLY A 50 -1.34 3.02 -11.98
CA GLY A 50 -0.21 2.16 -12.34
C GLY A 50 0.64 1.72 -11.13
N TYR A 51 0.12 1.84 -9.91
CA TYR A 51 0.82 1.47 -8.67
C TYR A 51 0.19 0.25 -8.03
N SER A 52 1.02 -0.76 -7.73
CA SER A 52 0.53 -2.00 -7.14
C SER A 52 0.53 -1.93 -5.61
N LEU A 53 -0.68 -2.04 -5.00
CA LEU A 53 -0.85 -2.14 -3.54
C LEU A 53 -0.07 -3.32 -2.97
N TYR A 54 -0.12 -4.47 -3.65
CA TYR A 54 0.51 -5.69 -3.19
C TYR A 54 2.03 -5.53 -3.06
N ARG A 55 2.68 -4.94 -4.07
CA ARG A 55 4.13 -4.70 -4.04
C ARG A 55 4.53 -3.73 -2.94
N ALA A 56 3.75 -2.68 -2.69
CA ALA A 56 3.99 -1.73 -1.60
C ALA A 56 3.88 -2.38 -0.22
N VAL A 57 2.85 -3.18 0.01
CA VAL A 57 2.70 -3.93 1.26
C VAL A 57 3.80 -4.97 1.44
N GLN A 58 4.18 -5.70 0.38
CA GLN A 58 5.30 -6.66 0.44
C GLN A 58 6.63 -5.98 0.78
N ALA A 59 6.95 -4.86 0.13
CA ALA A 59 8.15 -4.10 0.44
C ALA A 59 8.15 -3.62 1.89
N ALA A 60 7.04 -3.04 2.37
CA ALA A 60 6.95 -2.60 3.76
C ALA A 60 7.10 -3.76 4.75
N LYS A 61 6.50 -4.93 4.48
CA LYS A 61 6.65 -6.13 5.31
C LYS A 61 8.07 -6.67 5.34
N ASN A 62 8.80 -6.61 4.23
CA ASN A 62 10.18 -7.08 4.15
C ASN A 62 11.17 -6.10 4.80
N THR A 63 10.84 -4.81 4.80
CA THR A 63 11.66 -3.79 5.47
C THR A 63 11.40 -3.75 6.97
N GLU A 64 10.15 -3.91 7.42
CA GLU A 64 9.63 -3.80 8.80
C GLU A 64 9.89 -2.44 9.48
N LYS A 65 11.14 -1.98 9.49
CA LYS A 65 11.58 -0.67 9.99
C LYS A 65 12.51 0.01 8.98
N GLY A 66 12.12 1.18 8.51
CA GLY A 66 12.90 1.96 7.54
C GLY A 66 12.02 2.66 6.52
N MET A 67 12.65 3.23 5.48
CA MET A 67 11.95 3.88 4.38
C MET A 67 11.87 2.93 3.19
N ILE A 68 10.72 2.89 2.52
CA ILE A 68 10.53 2.21 1.25
C ILE A 68 10.36 3.24 0.13
N PHE A 69 10.98 2.94 -1.01
CA PHE A 69 10.78 3.61 -2.29
C PHE A 69 10.86 2.53 -3.36
N LEU A 70 9.80 2.40 -4.15
CA LEU A 70 9.71 1.37 -5.18
C LEU A 70 10.21 1.86 -6.52
N GLY A 71 10.11 3.17 -6.77
CA GLY A 71 10.23 3.70 -8.12
C GLY A 71 9.18 3.10 -9.06
N LYS A 72 8.90 3.77 -10.17
CA LYS A 72 8.13 3.18 -11.25
C LYS A 72 9.07 2.65 -12.31
#